data_AF-A0A7Z9ZEJ1-F1
#
_entry.id   AF-A0A7Z9ZEJ1-F1
#
_cell.length_a   1.000
_cell.length_b   1.000
_cell.length_c   1.000
_cell.angle_alpha   90.00
_cell.angle_beta   90.00
_cell.angle_gamma   90.00
#
_symmetry.space_group_name_H-M   'P 1'
#
loop_
_entity.id
_entity.type
_entity.pdbx_description
1 polymer ?
#
loop_
_entity_poly.entity_id
_entity_poly.type
_entity_poly.pdbx_seq_one_letter_code
_entity_poly.pdbx_strand_id
1 'polypeptide(L)'
;MIDPRIQQLRELKEQARLGGGPERIERQHAKGKLTARERLDLLLDENSFHELDIFVTHRCYDFGMERRRILGDGVVTGYGTIDGRLVFVFSQDFTVFGGSLGQAHAEKICKVMDLAVKNGAPVIGLNDSGGA
;
A
#
# COMPACT_ATOMS: atom_id res chain seq x y z
N MET A 1 -9.02 -5.96 -30.08
CA MET A 1 -8.83 -4.68 -29.34
C MET A 1 -9.17 -4.93 -27.88
N ILE A 2 -8.33 -4.45 -26.95
CA ILE A 2 -8.61 -4.52 -25.51
C ILE A 2 -9.72 -3.50 -25.17
N ASP A 3 -10.67 -3.86 -24.30
CA ASP A 3 -11.72 -2.94 -23.83
C ASP A 3 -11.09 -1.70 -23.17
N PRO A 4 -11.47 -0.47 -23.54
CA PRO A 4 -10.90 0.76 -22.97
C PRO A 4 -10.94 0.82 -21.43
N ARG A 5 -11.94 0.21 -20.79
CA ARG A 5 -12.07 0.18 -19.33
C ARG A 5 -11.04 -0.75 -18.69
N ILE A 6 -10.68 -1.84 -19.37
CA ILE A 6 -9.61 -2.74 -18.92
C ILE A 6 -8.26 -2.03 -19.01
N GLN A 7 -8.05 -1.25 -20.08
CA GLN A 7 -6.84 -0.46 -20.25
C GLN A 7 -6.71 0.60 -19.14
N GLN A 8 -7.79 1.36 -18.89
CA GLN A 8 -7.83 2.35 -17.81
C GLN A 8 -7.56 1.71 -16.43
N LEU A 9 -8.15 0.54 -16.15
CA LEU A 9 -7.91 -0.18 -14.91
C LEU A 9 -6.42 -0.55 -14.74
N ARG A 10 -5.76 -0.99 -15.81
CA ARG A 10 -4.33 -1.33 -15.78
C ARG A 10 -3.47 -0.09 -15.51
N GLU A 11 -3.77 1.01 -16.17
CA GLU A 11 -3.07 2.29 -15.98
C GLU A 11 -3.18 2.80 -14.54
N LEU A 12 -4.38 2.73 -13.94
CA LEU A 12 -4.58 3.09 -12.53
C LEU A 12 -3.79 2.20 -11.57
N LYS A 13 -3.66 0.90 -11.88
CA LYS A 13 -2.83 -0.02 -11.07
C LYS A 13 -1.35 0.34 -11.16
N GLU A 14 -0.84 0.61 -12.36
CA GLU A 14 0.55 1.03 -12.51
C GLU A 14 0.81 2.37 -11.81
N GLN A 15 -0.11 3.33 -11.91
CA GLN A 15 -0.02 4.59 -11.20
C GLN A 15 0.03 4.38 -9.67
N ALA A 16 -0.80 3.50 -9.12
CA ALA A 16 -0.82 3.19 -7.68
C ALA A 16 0.45 2.47 -7.20
N ARG A 17 1.16 1.78 -8.10
CA ARG A 17 2.43 1.12 -7.77
C ARG A 17 3.59 2.10 -7.65
N LEU A 18 3.52 3.24 -8.32
CA LEU A 18 4.55 4.28 -8.26
C LEU A 18 4.58 5.04 -6.92
N GLY A 19 3.56 4.91 -6.07
CA GLY A 19 3.51 5.56 -4.75
C GLY A 19 3.76 7.06 -4.84
N GLY A 20 4.77 7.55 -4.14
CA GLY A 20 5.21 8.95 -4.15
C GLY A 20 5.95 9.42 -5.42
N GLY A 21 6.12 8.54 -6.40
CA GLY A 21 6.81 8.80 -7.67
C GLY A 21 8.28 8.36 -7.70
N PRO A 22 8.87 8.27 -8.91
CA PRO A 22 10.20 7.69 -9.13
C PRO A 22 11.30 8.39 -8.33
N GLU A 23 11.30 9.72 -8.28
CA GLU A 23 12.30 10.50 -7.51
C GLU A 23 12.29 10.14 -6.01
N ARG A 24 11.11 9.88 -5.43
CA ARG A 24 10.99 9.51 -4.02
C ARG A 24 11.39 8.07 -3.77
N ILE A 25 11.12 7.18 -4.72
CA ILE A 25 11.60 5.78 -4.70
C ILE A 25 13.12 5.76 -4.74
N GLU A 26 13.75 6.49 -5.66
CA GLU A 26 15.21 6.60 -5.74
C GLU A 26 15.82 7.13 -4.44
N ARG A 27 15.22 8.15 -3.83
CA ARG A 27 15.66 8.66 -2.51
C ARG A 27 15.53 7.63 -1.40
N GLN A 28 14.50 6.79 -1.44
CA GLN A 28 14.32 5.71 -0.47
C GLN A 28 15.42 4.65 -0.65
N HIS A 29 15.69 4.23 -1.88
CA HIS A 29 16.77 3.29 -2.21
C HIS A 29 18.15 3.84 -1.87
N ALA A 30 18.41 5.13 -2.12
CA ALA A 30 19.66 5.80 -1.76
C ALA A 30 19.95 5.79 -0.26
N LYS A 31 18.91 5.62 0.58
CA LYS A 31 19.04 5.43 2.04
C LYS A 31 19.24 3.95 2.44
N GLY A 32 19.39 3.05 1.48
CA GLY A 32 19.47 1.60 1.72
C GLY A 32 18.15 0.98 2.15
N LYS A 33 17.01 1.65 1.90
CA LYS A 33 15.68 1.17 2.28
C LYS A 33 14.92 0.71 1.04
N LEU A 34 14.20 -0.41 1.17
CA LEU A 34 13.23 -0.86 0.19
C LEU A 34 11.94 -0.01 0.24
N THR A 35 11.19 0.00 -0.85
CA THR A 35 9.81 0.50 -0.93
C THR A 35 8.84 -0.42 -0.19
N ALA A 36 7.61 0.04 0.03
CA ALA A 36 6.59 -0.75 0.71
C ALA A 36 6.29 -2.09 0.00
N ARG A 37 6.27 -2.09 -1.34
CA ARG A 37 5.95 -3.27 -2.16
C ARG A 37 7.11 -4.24 -2.27
N GLU A 38 8.33 -3.75 -2.48
CA GLU A 38 9.53 -4.60 -2.50
C GLU A 38 9.71 -5.37 -1.19
N ARG A 39 9.34 -4.79 -0.05
CA ARG A 39 9.35 -5.51 1.24
C ARG A 39 8.35 -6.66 1.27
N LEU A 40 7.18 -6.50 0.66
CA LEU A 40 6.17 -7.55 0.58
C LEU A 40 6.59 -8.65 -0.39
N ASP A 41 7.21 -8.28 -1.52
CA ASP A 41 7.75 -9.23 -2.50
C ASP A 41 8.84 -10.13 -1.89
N LEU A 42 9.60 -9.63 -0.89
CA LEU A 42 10.57 -10.44 -0.14
C LEU A 42 9.95 -11.26 1.00
N LEU A 43 8.89 -10.75 1.63
CA LEU A 43 8.30 -11.35 2.82
C LEU A 43 7.37 -12.53 2.47
N LEU A 44 6.59 -12.38 1.40
CA LEU A 44 5.54 -13.31 1.03
C LEU A 44 6.03 -14.31 -0.01
N ASP A 45 5.38 -15.47 -0.06
CA ASP A 45 5.62 -16.47 -1.10
C ASP A 45 5.33 -15.86 -2.49
N GLU A 46 6.12 -16.26 -3.48
CA GLU A 46 6.02 -15.74 -4.85
C GLU A 46 4.58 -15.86 -5.40
N ASN A 47 4.08 -14.78 -6.00
CA ASN A 47 2.73 -14.71 -6.59
C ASN A 47 1.57 -14.96 -5.61
N SER A 48 1.79 -14.90 -4.29
CA SER A 48 0.73 -15.09 -3.29
C SER A 48 0.01 -13.81 -2.88
N PHE A 49 0.60 -12.63 -3.13
CA PHE A 49 0.07 -11.38 -2.60
C PHE A 49 -1.20 -10.90 -3.33
N HIS A 50 -2.25 -10.68 -2.55
CA HIS A 50 -3.52 -10.10 -2.97
C HIS A 50 -3.72 -8.74 -2.30
N GLU A 51 -3.50 -7.67 -3.08
CA GLU A 51 -3.66 -6.30 -2.61
C GLU A 51 -5.13 -5.90 -2.47
N LEU A 52 -5.45 -5.24 -1.36
CA LEU A 52 -6.74 -4.67 -1.03
C LEU A 52 -6.66 -3.14 -1.10
N ASP A 53 -7.76 -2.52 -1.54
CA ASP A 53 -7.95 -1.06 -1.45
C ASP A 53 -6.83 -0.23 -2.14
N ILE A 54 -6.30 -0.76 -3.24
CA ILE A 54 -5.22 -0.14 -4.04
C ILE A 54 -5.59 1.26 -4.57
N PHE A 55 -6.88 1.53 -4.81
CA PHE A 55 -7.36 2.79 -5.37
C PHE A 55 -7.89 3.80 -4.34
N VAL A 56 -7.85 3.46 -3.05
CA VAL A 56 -8.30 4.37 -1.99
C VAL A 56 -7.42 5.62 -1.95
N THR A 57 -8.03 6.76 -1.67
CA THR A 57 -7.35 8.06 -1.47
C THR A 57 -7.95 8.75 -0.26
N HIS A 58 -7.21 9.63 0.42
CA HIS A 58 -7.77 10.47 1.47
C HIS A 58 -8.95 11.31 0.96
N ARG A 59 -9.81 11.71 1.90
CA ARG A 59 -10.96 12.61 1.65
C ARG A 59 -10.77 14.01 2.23
N CYS A 60 -9.53 14.33 2.65
CA CYS A 60 -9.15 15.65 3.17
C CYS A 60 -9.15 16.72 2.06
N TYR A 61 -9.69 17.90 2.38
CA TYR A 61 -9.70 19.09 1.53
C TYR A 61 -8.92 20.27 2.16
N ASP A 62 -8.40 20.09 3.37
CA ASP A 62 -7.66 21.13 4.07
C ASP A 62 -6.23 21.23 3.52
N PHE A 63 -5.62 22.41 3.69
CA PHE A 63 -4.20 22.66 3.41
C PHE A 63 -3.72 22.29 1.98
N GLY A 64 -4.62 22.32 0.99
CA GLY A 64 -4.27 22.02 -0.41
C GLY A 64 -4.21 20.52 -0.74
N MET A 65 -4.67 19.65 0.16
CA MET A 65 -4.67 18.20 -0.02
C MET A 65 -5.56 17.75 -1.18
N GLU A 66 -6.56 18.53 -1.58
CA GLU A 66 -7.44 18.22 -2.71
C GLU A 66 -6.67 18.04 -4.03
N ARG A 67 -5.49 18.66 -4.15
CA ARG A 67 -4.62 18.61 -5.34
C ARG A 67 -3.65 17.44 -5.32
N ARG A 68 -3.56 16.70 -4.20
CA ARG A 68 -2.55 15.67 -3.98
C ARG A 68 -3.20 14.36 -3.57
N ARG A 69 -3.95 13.74 -4.49
CA ARG A 69 -4.56 12.41 -4.25
C ARG A 69 -3.67 11.31 -4.79
N ILE A 70 -3.01 10.59 -3.90
CA ILE A 70 -2.15 9.45 -4.24
C ILE A 70 -2.90 8.15 -3.96
N LEU A 71 -3.03 7.30 -4.97
CA LEU A 71 -3.70 6.00 -4.86
C LEU A 71 -3.00 5.13 -3.81
N GLY A 72 -3.79 4.49 -2.95
CA GLY A 72 -3.35 3.67 -1.83
C GLY A 72 -3.23 4.41 -0.49
N ASP A 73 -3.21 5.75 -0.49
CA ASP A 73 -3.10 6.61 0.70
C ASP A 73 -1.89 6.31 1.60
N GLY A 74 -0.77 5.88 1.00
CA GLY A 74 0.49 5.68 1.70
C GLY A 74 0.60 4.41 2.54
N VAL A 75 -0.31 3.45 2.34
CA VAL A 75 -0.16 2.09 2.89
C VAL A 75 -0.60 1.04 1.88
N VAL A 76 0.23 0.02 1.71
CA VAL A 76 -0.10 -1.18 0.98
C VAL A 76 -0.70 -2.18 1.96
N THR A 77 -1.88 -2.71 1.65
CA THR A 77 -2.64 -3.62 2.52
C THR A 77 -3.09 -4.83 1.74
N GLY A 78 -3.12 -6.00 2.36
CA GLY A 78 -3.61 -7.20 1.70
C GLY A 78 -3.38 -8.47 2.51
N TYR A 79 -3.34 -9.58 1.80
CA TYR A 79 -3.02 -10.88 2.34
C TYR A 79 -2.19 -11.68 1.34
N GLY A 80 -1.51 -12.71 1.81
CA GLY A 80 -0.74 -13.64 0.98
C GLY A 80 -0.41 -14.88 1.79
N THR A 81 0.67 -15.56 1.42
CA THR A 81 1.15 -16.71 2.17
C THR A 81 2.61 -16.57 2.57
N ILE A 82 2.98 -17.20 3.69
CA ILE A 82 4.37 -17.45 4.10
C ILE A 82 4.45 -18.94 4.41
N ASP A 83 5.32 -19.66 3.70
CA ASP A 83 5.40 -21.12 3.76
C ASP A 83 4.02 -21.78 3.53
N GLY A 84 3.24 -21.23 2.59
CA GLY A 84 1.88 -21.70 2.26
C GLY A 84 0.81 -21.38 3.29
N ARG A 85 1.14 -20.66 4.38
CA ARG A 85 0.19 -20.30 5.44
C ARG A 85 -0.35 -18.89 5.24
N LEU A 86 -1.67 -18.74 5.30
CA LEU A 86 -2.34 -17.44 5.15
C LEU A 86 -1.82 -16.43 6.19
N VAL A 87 -1.41 -15.25 5.70
CA VAL A 87 -1.05 -14.10 6.52
C VAL A 87 -1.67 -12.83 5.96
N PHE A 88 -2.04 -11.92 6.85
CA PHE A 88 -2.48 -10.58 6.52
C PHE A 88 -1.35 -9.59 6.74
N VAL A 89 -1.24 -8.59 5.88
CA VAL A 89 -0.09 -7.67 5.88
C VAL A 89 -0.51 -6.23 5.64
N PHE A 90 0.23 -5.31 6.25
CA PHE A 90 0.29 -3.93 5.80
C PHE A 90 1.74 -3.44 5.77
N SER A 91 2.05 -2.60 4.79
CA SER A 91 3.37 -2.01 4.59
C SER A 91 3.24 -0.53 4.28
N GLN A 92 3.71 0.32 5.19
CA GLN A 92 3.60 1.76 5.05
C GLN A 92 4.61 2.28 4.03
N ASP A 93 4.15 3.19 3.16
CA ASP A 93 4.94 3.76 2.08
C ASP A 93 5.43 5.15 2.43
N PHE A 94 6.69 5.23 2.88
CA PHE A 94 7.34 6.49 3.24
C PHE A 94 7.43 7.48 2.07
N THR A 95 7.34 7.01 0.82
CA THR A 95 7.37 7.90 -0.35
C THR A 95 6.09 8.75 -0.44
N VAL A 96 4.99 8.30 0.16
CA VAL A 96 3.69 8.99 0.16
C VAL A 96 3.53 9.76 1.47
N PHE A 97 3.57 11.10 1.40
CA PHE A 97 3.46 11.99 2.57
C PHE A 97 4.39 11.63 3.75
N GLY A 98 5.55 11.00 3.52
CA GLY A 98 6.42 10.56 4.62
C GLY A 98 5.86 9.38 5.41
N GLY A 99 4.93 8.61 4.82
CA GLY A 99 4.22 7.52 5.47
C GLY A 99 3.22 7.99 6.53
N SER A 100 2.85 9.27 6.53
CA SER A 100 1.94 9.83 7.53
C SER A 100 0.57 9.16 7.53
N LEU A 101 0.00 9.02 8.73
CA LEU A 101 -1.21 8.24 8.96
C LEU A 101 -2.45 9.15 8.87
N GLY A 102 -3.09 9.14 7.70
CA GLY A 102 -4.40 9.77 7.48
C GLY A 102 -5.57 8.84 7.81
N GLN A 103 -6.80 9.35 7.72
CA GLN A 103 -8.01 8.56 8.00
C GLN A 103 -8.13 7.33 7.08
N ALA A 104 -8.00 7.51 5.75
CA ALA A 104 -8.18 6.40 4.81
C ALA A 104 -7.04 5.36 4.91
N HIS A 105 -5.81 5.82 5.15
CA HIS A 105 -4.69 4.97 5.55
C HIS A 105 -5.02 4.10 6.78
N ALA A 106 -5.54 4.71 7.86
CA ALA A 106 -5.91 3.99 9.07
C ALA A 106 -7.04 2.98 8.83
N GLU A 107 -8.09 3.37 8.10
CA GLU A 107 -9.22 2.50 7.73
C GLU A 107 -8.74 1.23 7.00
N LYS A 108 -7.76 1.36 6.09
CA LYS A 108 -7.16 0.21 5.40
C LYS A 108 -6.43 -0.73 6.35
N ILE A 109 -5.66 -0.20 7.30
CA ILE A 109 -4.94 -1.02 8.29
C ILE A 109 -5.94 -1.77 9.18
N CYS A 110 -6.94 -1.06 9.72
CA CYS A 110 -7.98 -1.65 10.56
C CYS A 110 -8.71 -2.79 9.81
N LYS A 111 -9.05 -2.58 8.54
CA LYS A 111 -9.69 -3.61 7.72
C LYS A 111 -8.88 -4.90 7.61
N VAL A 112 -7.56 -4.80 7.42
CA VAL A 112 -6.67 -5.98 7.36
C VAL A 112 -6.60 -6.67 8.72
N MET A 113 -6.54 -5.91 9.82
CA MET A 113 -6.56 -6.47 11.17
C MET A 113 -7.88 -7.22 11.45
N ASP A 114 -9.02 -6.62 11.09
CA ASP A 114 -10.34 -7.24 11.24
C ASP A 114 -10.46 -8.54 10.42
N LEU A 115 -9.98 -8.52 9.17
CA LEU A 115 -9.96 -9.70 8.32
C LEU A 115 -9.07 -10.81 8.88
N ALA A 116 -7.93 -10.46 9.47
CA ALA A 116 -7.05 -11.44 10.08
C ALA A 116 -7.68 -12.12 11.29
N VAL A 117 -8.31 -11.34 12.19
CA VAL A 117 -9.08 -11.87 13.32
C VAL A 117 -10.20 -12.79 12.82
N LYS A 118 -10.95 -12.36 11.81
CA LYS A 118 -12.06 -13.13 11.23
C LYS A 118 -11.61 -14.48 10.63
N ASN A 119 -10.41 -14.55 10.08
CA ASN A 119 -9.88 -15.76 9.45
C ASN A 119 -8.94 -16.57 10.35
N GLY A 120 -8.67 -16.11 11.59
CA GLY A 120 -7.73 -16.77 12.49
C GLY A 120 -6.30 -16.80 11.96
N ALA A 121 -5.88 -15.75 11.24
CA ALA A 121 -4.57 -15.66 10.58
C ALA A 121 -3.68 -14.58 11.21
N PRO A 122 -2.34 -14.72 11.17
CA PRO A 122 -1.42 -13.68 11.66
C PRO A 122 -1.53 -12.36 10.88
N VAL A 123 -1.19 -11.25 11.55
CA VAL A 123 -0.97 -9.94 10.92
C VAL A 123 0.50 -9.55 11.05
N ILE A 124 1.11 -9.12 9.96
CA ILE A 124 2.45 -8.52 9.94
C ILE A 124 2.34 -7.06 9.50
N GLY A 125 2.80 -6.16 10.37
CA GLY A 125 2.89 -4.73 10.09
C GLY A 125 4.33 -4.31 9.79
N LEU A 126 4.56 -3.72 8.61
CA LEU A 126 5.85 -3.14 8.23
C LEU A 126 5.75 -1.62 8.33
N ASN A 127 6.13 -1.10 9.49
CA ASN A 127 6.00 0.31 9.82
C ASN A 127 7.15 1.15 9.24
N ASP A 128 6.80 2.22 8.54
CA ASP A 128 7.73 3.21 8.00
C ASP A 128 6.99 4.53 7.82
N SER A 129 6.75 5.22 8.94
CA SER A 129 5.90 6.39 9.04
C SER A 129 6.57 7.48 9.87
N GLY A 130 6.45 8.73 9.43
CA GLY A 130 6.84 9.91 10.19
C GLY A 130 5.87 10.29 11.33
N GLY A 131 4.72 9.63 11.43
CA GLY A 131 3.66 9.99 12.38
C GLY A 131 2.48 10.74 11.74
N ALA A 132 1.59 11.27 12.58
CA ALA A 132 0.45 12.09 12.16
C ALA A 132 0.86 13.53 11.83
#